data_AF-A0A349JP81-F1
#
_entry.id   AF-A0A349JP81-F1
#
_cell.length_a   1.000
_cell.length_b   1.000
_cell.length_c   1.000
_cell.angle_alpha   90.00
_cell.angle_beta   90.00
_cell.angle_gamma   90.00
#
_symmetry.space_group_name_H-M   'P 1'
#
loop_
_entity.id
_entity.type
_entity.pdbx_description
1 polymer ?
#
loop_
_entity_poly.entity_id
_entity_poly.type
_entity_poly.pdbx_seq_one_letter_code
_entity_poly.pdbx_strand_id
1 'polypeptide(L)'
;MENQKLDELCTDVCKKLFDQIQNKDEGVLHQVIHILVDEKTAKKICSDRGIKENDSIENDRKINSSERQGWEILKTDVKEIPKLIRKSIDLNMHFDKVKVKEIVTIACLLVGESACIEYLNESKETPNSKTRQLSPSALCLVVPASVVENVRENHKINVSDIEKLIDNSLYFLCTSPEDANKTWERLDRTDEDITTVSEQREVYIRIDIDGGEDMIGKKVQYILKRNLPQNGQVTVKELACLKYLSISGLEKFNRISGV
;
A
#
# COMPACT_ATOMS: atom_id res chain seq x y z
N MET A 1 19.79 4.75 12.23
CA MET A 1 20.07 4.45 10.81
C MET A 1 18.94 4.92 9.90
N GLU A 2 17.66 4.85 10.31
CA GLU A 2 16.51 5.34 9.49
C GLU A 2 16.48 6.87 9.27
N ASN A 3 16.93 7.69 10.22
CA ASN A 3 16.96 9.16 10.04
C ASN A 3 17.97 9.64 8.98
N GLN A 4 19.07 8.90 8.73
CA GLN A 4 20.10 9.34 7.79
C GLN A 4 19.59 9.41 6.34
N LYS A 5 18.78 8.44 5.90
CA LYS A 5 18.22 8.43 4.53
C LYS A 5 17.19 9.55 4.32
N LEU A 6 16.42 9.87 5.36
CA LEU A 6 15.45 10.96 5.30
C LEU A 6 16.15 12.32 5.28
N ASP A 7 17.20 12.48 6.08
CA ASP A 7 18.02 13.69 6.11
C ASP A 7 18.72 13.92 4.77
N GLU A 8 19.28 12.88 4.15
CA GLU A 8 19.86 12.92 2.80
C GLU A 8 18.83 13.32 1.73
N LEU A 9 17.64 12.70 1.75
CA LEU A 9 16.56 13.02 0.83
C LEU A 9 16.08 14.47 0.99
N CYS A 10 15.89 14.92 2.23
CA CYS A 10 15.55 16.30 2.52
C CYS A 10 16.63 17.25 2.02
N THR A 11 17.90 16.93 2.21
CA THR A 11 19.03 17.74 1.73
C THR A 11 19.03 17.88 0.22
N ASP A 12 18.83 16.79 -0.52
CA ASP A 12 18.80 16.80 -1.99
C ASP A 12 17.62 17.60 -2.55
N VAL A 13 16.43 17.43 -1.96
CA VAL A 13 15.24 18.20 -2.34
C VAL A 13 15.47 19.69 -2.06
N CYS A 14 15.98 20.00 -0.88
CA CYS A 14 16.30 21.37 -0.46
C CYS A 14 17.30 22.03 -1.43
N LYS A 15 18.39 21.34 -1.76
CA LYS A 15 19.41 21.85 -2.69
C LYS A 15 18.83 22.16 -4.08
N LYS A 16 18.02 21.24 -4.62
CA LYS A 16 17.35 21.43 -5.93
C LYS A 16 16.40 22.62 -5.92
N LEU A 17 15.73 22.87 -4.80
CA LEU A 17 14.83 24.02 -4.64
C LEU A 17 15.61 25.32 -4.55
N PHE A 18 16.65 25.38 -3.71
CA PHE A 18 17.41 26.60 -3.43
C PHE A 18 17.92 27.27 -4.70
N ASP A 19 18.59 26.50 -5.56
CA ASP A 19 19.22 27.00 -6.78
C ASP A 19 18.21 27.67 -7.72
N GLN A 20 16.95 27.22 -7.68
CA GLN A 20 15.90 27.66 -8.60
C GLN A 20 15.04 28.81 -8.07
N ILE A 21 15.03 29.06 -6.76
CA ILE A 21 14.10 30.01 -6.12
C ILE A 21 14.76 31.14 -5.35
N GLN A 22 16.07 31.06 -5.03
CA GLN A 22 16.76 32.04 -4.19
C GLN A 22 16.64 33.51 -4.68
N ASN A 23 16.57 33.69 -6.00
CA ASN A 23 16.54 35.00 -6.65
C ASN A 23 15.15 35.42 -7.12
N LYS A 24 14.09 34.67 -6.78
CA LYS A 24 12.72 35.01 -7.15
C LYS A 24 12.00 35.82 -6.08
N ASP A 25 11.12 36.68 -6.54
CA ASP A 25 10.25 37.58 -5.77
C ASP A 25 8.76 37.34 -6.01
N GLU A 26 8.41 36.60 -7.06
CA GLU A 26 7.06 36.16 -7.40
C GLU A 26 7.02 34.69 -7.86
N GLY A 27 5.84 34.07 -7.75
CA GLY A 27 5.56 32.71 -8.22
C GLY A 27 6.33 31.61 -7.50
N VAL A 28 6.84 31.89 -6.29
CA VAL A 28 7.77 31.00 -5.60
C VAL A 28 7.05 29.72 -5.19
N LEU A 29 5.86 29.81 -4.61
CA LEU A 29 5.09 28.64 -4.19
C LEU A 29 4.70 27.76 -5.38
N HIS A 30 4.21 28.38 -6.46
CA HIS A 30 3.88 27.70 -7.71
C HIS A 30 5.08 26.89 -8.22
N GLN A 31 6.25 27.53 -8.34
CA GLN A 31 7.43 26.85 -8.85
C GLN A 31 7.91 25.73 -7.93
N VAL A 32 7.92 25.94 -6.61
CA VAL A 32 8.34 24.91 -5.66
C VAL A 32 7.47 23.66 -5.80
N ILE A 33 6.15 23.81 -5.95
CA ILE A 33 5.24 22.68 -6.17
C ILE A 33 5.60 21.94 -7.46
N HIS A 34 5.82 22.65 -8.57
CA HIS A 34 6.23 22.04 -9.85
C HIS A 34 7.61 21.35 -9.80
N ILE A 35 8.48 21.71 -8.85
CA ILE A 35 9.76 21.01 -8.64
C ILE A 35 9.56 19.72 -7.83
N LEU A 36 8.61 19.71 -6.89
CA LEU A 36 8.41 18.62 -5.95
C LEU A 36 7.64 17.43 -6.52
N VAL A 37 6.74 17.67 -7.48
CA VAL A 37 5.85 16.65 -8.05
C VAL A 37 5.76 16.75 -9.57
N ASP A 38 5.14 15.75 -10.20
CA ASP A 38 4.89 15.78 -11.64
C ASP A 38 3.89 16.90 -12.04
N GLU A 39 3.93 17.28 -13.31
CA GLU A 39 3.16 18.38 -13.88
C GLU A 39 1.64 18.28 -13.66
N LYS A 40 1.08 17.06 -13.70
CA LYS A 40 -0.36 16.85 -13.53
C LYS A 40 -0.75 17.09 -12.07
N THR A 41 0.02 16.56 -11.14
CA THR A 41 -0.19 16.74 -9.70
C THR A 41 0.02 18.20 -9.30
N ALA A 42 1.07 18.85 -9.80
CA ALA A 42 1.36 20.26 -9.54
C ALA A 42 0.19 21.16 -9.98
N LYS A 43 -0.29 20.98 -11.22
CA LYS A 43 -1.44 21.74 -11.75
C LYS A 43 -2.68 21.60 -10.89
N LYS A 44 -2.98 20.39 -10.43
CA LYS A 44 -4.13 20.11 -9.56
C LYS A 44 -3.99 20.84 -8.22
N ILE A 45 -2.85 20.72 -7.55
CA ILE A 45 -2.60 21.41 -6.27
C ILE A 45 -2.73 22.93 -6.46
N CYS A 46 -2.12 23.48 -7.51
CA CYS A 46 -2.18 24.91 -7.79
C CYS A 46 -3.60 25.38 -8.09
N SER A 47 -4.37 24.64 -8.91
CA SER A 47 -5.75 25.00 -9.24
C SER A 47 -6.68 24.95 -8.02
N ASP A 48 -6.58 23.89 -7.23
CA ASP A 48 -7.46 23.65 -6.07
C ASP A 48 -7.24 24.68 -4.97
N ARG A 49 -6.03 25.25 -4.90
CA ARG A 49 -5.64 26.26 -3.90
C ARG A 49 -5.55 27.68 -4.46
N GLY A 50 -5.84 27.87 -5.76
CA GLY A 50 -5.78 29.18 -6.42
C GLY A 50 -4.38 29.80 -6.48
N ILE A 51 -3.32 28.98 -6.47
CA ILE A 51 -1.92 29.42 -6.50
C ILE A 51 -1.55 29.79 -7.94
N LYS A 52 -0.97 30.97 -8.14
CA LYS A 52 -0.63 31.49 -9.48
C LYS A 52 0.88 31.60 -9.68
N GLU A 53 1.30 31.49 -10.93
CA GLU A 53 2.71 31.62 -11.34
C GLU A 53 3.31 33.02 -11.10
N ASN A 54 2.48 34.03 -10.86
CA ASN A 54 2.86 35.42 -10.63
C ASN A 54 2.40 35.94 -9.26
N ASP A 55 2.08 35.05 -8.33
CA ASP A 55 1.71 35.48 -6.98
C ASP A 55 2.92 36.07 -6.25
N SER A 56 2.71 37.20 -5.58
CA SER A 56 3.74 37.76 -4.70
C SER A 56 4.02 36.82 -3.52
N ILE A 57 5.22 36.91 -2.94
CA ILE A 57 5.58 36.20 -1.71
C ILE A 57 4.53 36.36 -0.59
N GLU A 58 3.88 37.53 -0.47
CA GLU A 58 2.86 37.75 0.55
C GLU A 58 1.52 37.07 0.23
N ASN A 59 1.19 36.87 -1.04
CA ASN A 59 0.02 36.08 -1.43
C ASN A 59 0.28 34.59 -1.21
N ASP A 60 1.46 34.10 -1.62
CA ASP A 60 1.90 32.72 -1.39
C ASP A 60 1.82 32.33 0.10
N ARG A 61 2.21 33.25 0.99
CA ARG A 61 2.16 33.02 2.45
C ARG A 61 0.74 33.01 3.03
N LYS A 62 -0.25 33.59 2.34
CA LYS A 62 -1.66 33.53 2.75
C LYS A 62 -2.30 32.19 2.41
N ILE A 63 -1.66 31.40 1.54
CA ILE A 63 -2.06 30.03 1.25
C ILE A 63 -1.80 29.20 2.53
N ASN A 64 -2.86 29.08 3.35
CA ASN A 64 -3.06 28.15 4.46
C ASN A 64 -2.55 28.56 5.87
N SER A 65 -3.31 29.42 6.56
CA SER A 65 -3.29 29.52 8.03
C SER A 65 -4.52 28.94 8.76
N SER A 66 -5.66 28.72 8.09
CA SER A 66 -6.93 28.41 8.76
C SER A 66 -7.71 27.21 8.22
N GLU A 67 -7.36 26.64 7.06
CA GLU A 67 -8.13 25.57 6.41
C GLU A 67 -7.44 24.20 6.51
N ARG A 68 -6.94 23.88 7.70
CA ARG A 68 -6.29 22.59 8.04
C ARG A 68 -7.29 21.42 8.18
N GLN A 69 -8.41 21.43 7.46
CA GLN A 69 -9.47 20.42 7.59
C GLN A 69 -9.03 19.03 7.09
N GLY A 70 -8.02 18.91 6.23
CA GLY A 70 -7.51 17.62 5.76
C GLY A 70 -6.73 16.81 6.81
N TRP A 71 -6.18 17.47 7.82
CA TRP A 71 -5.25 16.84 8.78
C TRP A 71 -5.95 16.16 9.96
N GLU A 72 -7.24 16.43 10.18
CA GLU A 72 -8.07 15.71 11.17
C GLU A 72 -8.14 14.20 10.87
N ILE A 73 -7.87 13.80 9.62
CA ILE A 73 -7.91 12.40 9.18
C ILE A 73 -6.71 11.60 9.69
N LEU A 74 -5.57 12.23 9.95
CA LEU A 74 -4.32 11.53 10.24
C LEU A 74 -4.19 11.00 11.68
N LYS A 75 -5.14 11.28 12.60
CA LYS A 75 -5.22 10.78 14.00
C LYS A 75 -3.90 10.76 14.81
N THR A 76 -2.91 11.51 14.37
CA THR A 76 -1.57 11.64 14.98
C THR A 76 -1.47 13.05 15.54
N ASP A 77 -0.56 13.32 16.47
CA ASP A 77 -0.24 14.69 16.89
C ASP A 77 0.44 15.45 15.73
N VAL A 78 -0.38 15.87 14.75
CA VAL A 78 0.00 16.59 13.52
C VAL A 78 0.78 17.87 13.81
N LYS A 79 0.69 18.40 15.04
CA LYS A 79 1.43 19.59 15.49
C LYS A 79 2.95 19.43 15.37
N GLU A 80 3.47 18.20 15.36
CA GLU A 80 4.91 17.94 15.25
C GLU A 80 5.41 17.88 13.80
N ILE A 81 4.54 17.60 12.82
CA ILE A 81 4.95 17.45 11.40
C ILE A 81 5.49 18.77 10.81
N PRO A 82 4.82 19.93 10.97
CA PRO A 82 5.38 21.20 10.54
C PRO A 82 6.70 21.54 11.23
N LYS A 83 6.87 21.15 12.51
CA LYS A 83 8.13 21.38 13.24
C LYS A 83 9.26 20.53 12.69
N LEU A 84 8.98 19.26 12.36
CA LEU A 84 9.96 18.35 11.74
C LEU A 84 10.39 18.86 10.36
N ILE A 85 9.44 19.22 9.49
CA ILE A 85 9.74 19.79 8.17
C ILE A 85 10.57 21.07 8.33
N ARG A 86 10.16 21.98 9.23
CA ARG A 86 10.87 23.23 9.47
C ARG A 86 12.29 22.99 9.98
N LYS A 87 12.48 22.02 10.89
CA LYS A 87 13.79 21.63 11.43
C LYS A 87 14.69 21.04 10.33
N SER A 88 14.16 20.20 9.46
CA SER A 88 14.91 19.65 8.32
C SER A 88 15.31 20.74 7.32
N ILE A 89 14.45 21.74 7.09
CA ILE A 89 14.80 22.90 6.27
C ILE A 89 15.85 23.78 6.98
N ASP A 90 15.74 23.99 8.30
CA ASP A 90 16.74 24.74 9.09
C ASP A 90 18.13 24.09 9.08
N LEU A 91 18.19 22.76 9.15
CA LEU A 91 19.45 22.01 9.14
C LEU A 91 20.14 22.02 7.78
N ASN A 92 19.37 22.06 6.69
CA ASN A 92 19.87 21.79 5.35
C ASN A 92 19.81 23.00 4.41
N MET A 93 19.24 24.13 4.83
CA MET A 93 19.09 25.33 3.99
C MET A 93 19.46 26.61 4.73
N HIS A 94 20.48 27.30 4.20
CA HIS A 94 20.70 28.72 4.48
C HIS A 94 19.86 29.57 3.52
N PHE A 95 18.54 29.61 3.74
CA PHE A 95 17.75 30.66 3.11
C PHE A 95 18.01 31.98 3.83
N ASP A 96 18.62 32.94 3.14
CA ASP A 96 18.79 34.31 3.65
C ASP A 96 17.43 35.03 3.88
N LYS A 97 16.34 34.47 3.34
CA LYS A 97 14.99 35.03 3.42
C LYS A 97 14.06 34.09 4.19
N VAL A 98 13.74 34.46 5.43
CA VAL A 98 12.74 33.80 6.30
C VAL A 98 11.42 33.51 5.57
N LYS A 99 11.02 34.40 4.66
CA LYS A 99 9.79 34.26 3.86
C LYS A 99 9.83 33.09 2.86
N VAL A 100 10.97 32.87 2.19
CA VAL A 100 11.13 31.77 1.22
C VAL A 100 11.08 30.43 1.93
N LYS A 101 11.69 30.35 3.12
CA LYS A 101 11.64 29.15 3.97
C LYS A 101 10.21 28.78 4.38
N GLU A 102 9.40 29.78 4.69
CA GLU A 102 7.97 29.58 4.99
C GLU A 102 7.22 29.06 3.76
N ILE A 103 7.46 29.63 2.58
CA ILE A 103 6.85 29.17 1.33
C ILE A 103 7.21 27.73 1.00
N VAL A 104 8.48 27.34 1.13
CA VAL A 104 8.93 25.94 0.93
C VAL A 104 8.24 25.01 1.91
N THR A 105 8.09 25.43 3.17
CA THR A 105 7.35 24.65 4.18
C THR A 105 5.89 24.46 3.76
N ILE A 106 5.21 25.53 3.29
CA ILE A 106 3.84 25.47 2.79
C ILE A 106 3.74 24.50 1.60
N ALA A 107 4.66 24.58 0.64
CA ALA A 107 4.68 23.69 -0.51
C ALA A 107 4.79 22.21 -0.13
N CYS A 108 5.72 21.87 0.77
CA CYS A 108 5.89 20.50 1.26
C CYS A 108 4.62 19.99 1.96
N LEU A 109 3.95 20.85 2.73
CA LEU A 109 2.69 20.49 3.39
C LEU A 109 1.56 20.27 2.39
N LEU A 110 1.43 21.12 1.37
CA LEU A 110 0.40 20.98 0.33
C LEU A 110 0.59 19.71 -0.50
N VAL A 111 1.83 19.42 -0.90
CA VAL A 111 2.18 18.19 -1.62
C VAL A 111 1.92 16.97 -0.74
N GLY A 112 2.35 16.99 0.52
CA GLY A 112 2.13 15.91 1.47
C GLY A 112 0.65 15.66 1.75
N GLU A 113 -0.14 16.72 1.92
CA GLU A 113 -1.59 16.65 2.11
C GLU A 113 -2.27 16.08 0.86
N SER A 114 -1.91 16.54 -0.34
CA SER A 114 -2.44 16.00 -1.60
C SER A 114 -2.16 14.50 -1.74
N ALA A 115 -0.92 14.07 -1.47
CA ALA A 115 -0.55 12.65 -1.52
C ALA A 115 -1.29 11.81 -0.47
N CYS A 116 -1.49 12.35 0.73
CA CYS A 116 -2.28 11.69 1.78
C CYS A 116 -3.76 11.61 1.39
N ILE A 117 -4.35 12.66 0.83
CA ILE A 117 -5.74 12.67 0.36
C ILE A 117 -5.92 11.68 -0.78
N GLU A 118 -4.99 11.60 -1.73
CA GLU A 118 -5.04 10.61 -2.80
C GLU A 118 -4.95 9.19 -2.26
N TYR A 119 -3.98 8.92 -1.39
CA TYR A 119 -3.87 7.62 -0.70
C TYR A 119 -5.15 7.28 0.10
N LEU A 120 -5.71 8.28 0.80
CA LEU A 120 -6.92 8.10 1.60
C LEU A 120 -8.16 7.92 0.74
N ASN A 121 -8.27 8.61 -0.39
CA ASN A 121 -9.37 8.45 -1.33
C ASN A 121 -9.27 7.09 -2.04
N GLU A 122 -8.07 6.66 -2.43
CA GLU A 122 -7.82 5.28 -2.87
C GLU A 122 -8.22 4.26 -1.79
N SER A 123 -8.05 4.60 -0.51
CA SER A 123 -8.46 3.73 0.61
C SER A 123 -9.95 3.85 1.02
N LYS A 124 -10.62 4.95 0.66
CA LYS A 124 -12.03 5.27 1.02
C LYS A 124 -13.00 5.03 -0.12
N GLU A 125 -12.52 4.90 -1.35
CA GLU A 125 -13.29 4.30 -2.44
C GLU A 125 -13.52 2.81 -2.12
N THR A 126 -14.51 2.55 -1.26
CA THR A 126 -15.35 1.36 -1.46
C THR A 126 -15.92 1.43 -2.88
N PRO A 127 -15.82 0.34 -3.67
CA PRO A 127 -16.05 0.36 -5.11
C PRO A 127 -17.53 0.56 -5.44
N ASN A 128 -17.88 1.71 -6.01
CA ASN A 128 -19.06 1.97 -6.84
C ASN A 128 -18.88 3.39 -7.42
N SER A 129 -18.82 3.70 -8.72
CA SER A 129 -19.54 3.12 -9.85
C SER A 129 -18.78 3.41 -11.16
N LYS A 130 -17.76 2.63 -11.46
CA LYS A 130 -17.55 2.14 -12.82
C LYS A 130 -17.45 0.65 -12.65
N THR A 131 -18.17 -0.11 -13.45
CA THR A 131 -18.03 -1.56 -13.59
C THR A 131 -16.61 -1.86 -14.09
N ARG A 132 -15.60 -1.65 -13.24
CA ARG A 132 -14.36 -2.39 -13.29
C ARG A 132 -14.79 -3.75 -12.81
N GLN A 133 -14.90 -4.66 -13.75
CA GLN A 133 -15.04 -6.07 -13.47
C GLN A 133 -13.79 -6.43 -12.65
N LEU A 134 -13.90 -6.37 -11.32
CA LEU A 134 -12.81 -6.72 -10.42
C LEU A 134 -12.48 -8.17 -10.76
N SER A 135 -11.26 -8.37 -11.26
CA SER A 135 -10.77 -9.66 -11.67
C SER A 135 -10.51 -10.46 -10.40
N PRO A 136 -11.09 -11.66 -10.27
CA PRO A 136 -10.83 -12.48 -9.10
C PRO A 136 -9.34 -12.77 -8.98
N SER A 137 -8.85 -12.85 -7.74
CA SER A 137 -7.51 -13.35 -7.43
C SER A 137 -7.62 -14.77 -6.89
N ALA A 138 -6.57 -15.56 -7.02
CA ALA A 138 -6.49 -16.89 -6.42
C ALA A 138 -5.49 -16.85 -5.25
N LEU A 139 -6.00 -17.08 -4.04
CA LEU A 139 -5.20 -17.33 -2.85
C LEU A 139 -4.94 -18.83 -2.72
N CYS A 140 -3.69 -19.21 -2.90
CA CYS A 140 -3.20 -20.57 -2.79
C CYS A 140 -2.41 -20.71 -1.48
N LEU A 141 -2.78 -21.68 -0.65
CA LEU A 141 -2.17 -21.96 0.64
C LEU A 141 -1.75 -23.43 0.71
N VAL A 142 -0.63 -23.70 1.36
CA VAL A 142 -0.25 -25.04 1.80
C VAL A 142 -0.22 -25.02 3.31
N VAL A 143 -1.05 -25.86 3.94
CA VAL A 143 -1.25 -25.91 5.39
C VAL A 143 -1.21 -27.36 5.88
N PRO A 144 -0.92 -27.61 7.16
CA PRO A 144 -1.11 -28.94 7.75
C PRO A 144 -2.58 -29.37 7.76
N ALA A 145 -2.87 -30.66 7.58
CA ALA A 145 -4.24 -31.19 7.58
C ALA A 145 -5.03 -30.86 8.86
N SER A 146 -4.35 -30.78 10.02
CA SER A 146 -4.94 -30.42 11.32
C SER A 146 -5.66 -29.06 11.35
N VAL A 147 -5.34 -28.12 10.45
CA VAL A 147 -6.04 -26.82 10.38
C VAL A 147 -7.16 -26.77 9.34
N VAL A 148 -7.39 -27.87 8.61
CA VAL A 148 -8.34 -27.97 7.48
C VAL A 148 -9.68 -28.63 7.87
N GLU A 149 -9.86 -29.06 9.13
CA GLU A 149 -11.01 -29.88 9.58
C GLU A 149 -12.40 -29.44 9.09
N ASN A 150 -12.64 -28.13 8.96
CA ASN A 150 -13.94 -27.56 8.56
C ASN A 150 -13.96 -27.01 7.13
N VAL A 151 -12.91 -27.25 6.34
CA VAL A 151 -12.75 -26.73 4.98
C VAL A 151 -13.10 -27.85 3.99
N ARG A 152 -13.99 -27.55 3.05
CA ARG A 152 -14.40 -28.48 2.00
C ARG A 152 -14.36 -27.80 0.65
N GLU A 153 -13.97 -28.55 -0.37
CA GLU A 153 -14.03 -28.07 -1.75
C GLU A 153 -15.47 -27.70 -2.13
N ASN A 154 -15.62 -26.64 -2.93
CA ASN A 154 -16.89 -26.05 -3.36
C ASN A 154 -17.80 -25.55 -2.22
N HIS A 155 -17.29 -25.50 -0.99
CA HIS A 155 -18.02 -24.94 0.15
C HIS A 155 -17.54 -23.52 0.46
N LYS A 156 -18.44 -22.79 1.11
CA LYS A 156 -18.20 -21.45 1.60
C LYS A 156 -17.37 -21.49 2.89
N ILE A 157 -16.32 -20.67 2.93
CA ILE A 157 -15.45 -20.48 4.10
C ILE A 157 -15.54 -19.02 4.56
N ASN A 158 -15.60 -18.81 5.87
CA ASN A 158 -15.64 -17.47 6.45
C ASN A 158 -14.24 -16.86 6.49
N VAL A 159 -14.18 -15.53 6.47
CA VAL A 159 -12.91 -14.77 6.50
C VAL A 159 -12.03 -15.14 7.69
N SER A 160 -12.61 -15.35 8.88
CA SER A 160 -11.87 -15.78 10.08
C SER A 160 -11.15 -17.12 9.90
N ASP A 161 -11.76 -18.05 9.16
CA ASP A 161 -11.16 -19.35 8.88
C ASP A 161 -10.05 -19.20 7.84
N ILE A 162 -10.22 -18.31 6.85
CA ILE A 162 -9.16 -17.96 5.88
C ILE A 162 -7.96 -17.34 6.60
N GLU A 163 -8.18 -16.43 7.55
CA GLU A 163 -7.10 -15.87 8.38
C GLU A 163 -6.34 -16.95 9.15
N LYS A 164 -7.06 -17.91 9.75
CA LYS A 164 -6.46 -19.05 10.43
C LYS A 164 -5.62 -19.91 9.47
N LEU A 165 -6.10 -20.15 8.26
CA LEU A 165 -5.33 -20.87 7.23
C LEU A 165 -4.08 -20.11 6.81
N ILE A 166 -4.17 -18.79 6.63
CA ILE A 166 -3.01 -17.94 6.30
C ILE A 166 -1.99 -18.03 7.43
N ASP A 167 -2.40 -17.88 8.68
CA ASP A 167 -1.50 -17.89 9.84
C ASP A 167 -0.79 -19.23 10.05
N ASN A 168 -1.41 -20.33 9.64
CA ASN A 168 -0.84 -21.68 9.75
C ASN A 168 -0.26 -22.21 8.43
N SER A 169 -0.13 -21.36 7.41
CA SER A 169 0.43 -21.77 6.12
C SER A 169 1.94 -21.99 6.20
N LEU A 170 2.40 -23.05 5.56
CA LEU A 170 3.81 -23.34 5.32
C LEU A 170 4.28 -22.65 4.05
N TYR A 171 3.39 -22.57 3.07
CA TYR A 171 3.59 -21.87 1.81
C TYR A 171 2.35 -21.09 1.43
N PHE A 172 2.53 -19.94 0.80
CA PHE A 172 1.41 -19.21 0.22
C PHE A 172 1.80 -18.50 -1.08
N LEU A 173 0.80 -18.33 -1.94
CA LEU A 173 0.89 -17.57 -3.18
C LEU A 173 -0.47 -16.90 -3.42
N CYS A 174 -0.46 -15.62 -3.76
CA CYS A 174 -1.63 -14.97 -4.33
C CYS A 174 -1.32 -14.54 -5.77
N THR A 175 -2.13 -15.00 -6.73
CA THR A 175 -1.87 -14.86 -8.16
C THR A 175 -3.18 -14.76 -8.95
N SER A 176 -3.11 -14.68 -10.28
CA SER A 176 -4.32 -14.72 -11.12
C SER A 176 -4.89 -16.15 -11.17
N PRO A 177 -6.20 -16.32 -11.37
CA PRO A 177 -6.83 -17.64 -11.50
C PRO A 177 -6.21 -18.53 -12.59
N GLU A 178 -5.74 -17.93 -13.69
CA GLU A 178 -5.09 -18.65 -14.79
C GLU A 178 -3.72 -19.20 -14.39
N ASP A 179 -2.94 -18.42 -13.64
CA ASP A 179 -1.64 -18.87 -13.15
C ASP A 179 -1.77 -19.86 -12.00
N ALA A 180 -2.83 -19.74 -11.19
CA ALA A 180 -3.21 -20.75 -10.21
C ALA A 180 -3.59 -22.08 -10.87
N ASN A 181 -4.34 -22.07 -11.99
CA ASN A 181 -4.64 -23.30 -12.74
C ASN A 181 -3.36 -24.00 -13.21
N LYS A 182 -2.40 -23.25 -13.78
CA LYS A 182 -1.10 -23.82 -14.19
C LYS A 182 -0.29 -24.38 -13.02
N THR A 183 -0.44 -23.77 -11.85
CA THR A 183 0.19 -24.24 -10.61
C THR A 183 -0.44 -25.56 -10.18
N TRP A 184 -1.77 -25.61 -10.13
CA TRP A 184 -2.56 -26.79 -9.81
C TRP A 184 -2.21 -28.01 -10.69
N GLU A 185 -1.99 -27.80 -11.99
CA GLU A 185 -1.57 -28.86 -12.93
C GLU A 185 -0.18 -29.45 -12.62
N ARG A 186 0.71 -28.68 -11.97
CA ARG A 186 2.10 -29.08 -11.65
C ARG A 186 2.26 -29.68 -10.26
N LEU A 187 1.26 -29.52 -9.39
CA LEU A 187 1.29 -30.06 -8.04
C LEU A 187 1.20 -31.58 -8.08
N ASP A 188 2.13 -32.24 -7.38
CA ASP A 188 2.05 -33.67 -7.09
C ASP A 188 1.00 -33.89 -6.00
N ARG A 189 -0.22 -34.20 -6.43
CA ARG A 189 -1.38 -34.42 -5.55
C ARG A 189 -1.61 -35.91 -5.32
N THR A 190 -2.36 -36.21 -4.27
CA THR A 190 -2.80 -37.57 -3.93
C THR A 190 -4.31 -37.60 -3.71
N ASP A 191 -4.95 -38.72 -4.04
CA ASP A 191 -6.39 -38.95 -3.83
C ASP A 191 -6.75 -39.36 -2.38
N GLU A 192 -5.84 -39.09 -1.43
CA GLU A 192 -6.05 -39.41 -0.01
C GLU A 192 -7.16 -38.53 0.58
N ASP A 193 -8.05 -39.15 1.37
CA ASP A 193 -9.09 -38.43 2.11
C ASP A 193 -8.46 -37.61 3.24
N ILE A 194 -8.53 -36.28 3.11
CA ILE A 194 -7.97 -35.29 4.06
C ILE A 194 -8.47 -35.53 5.49
N THR A 195 -9.67 -36.10 5.67
CA THR A 195 -10.22 -36.37 7.01
C THR A 195 -9.55 -37.55 7.71
N THR A 196 -8.75 -38.34 7.00
CA THR A 196 -8.14 -39.59 7.49
C THR A 196 -6.61 -39.58 7.49
N VAL A 197 -5.99 -38.57 6.87
CA VAL A 197 -4.52 -38.45 6.83
C VAL A 197 -3.93 -37.98 8.16
N SER A 198 -2.61 -38.14 8.31
CA SER A 198 -1.88 -37.56 9.43
C SER A 198 -2.11 -36.05 9.54
N GLU A 199 -2.23 -35.55 10.77
CA GLU A 199 -2.39 -34.12 11.10
C GLU A 199 -1.31 -33.21 10.50
N GLN A 200 -0.12 -33.76 10.25
CA GLN A 200 1.03 -33.06 9.67
C GLN A 200 1.08 -33.15 8.14
N ARG A 201 0.12 -33.84 7.51
CA ARG A 201 0.08 -33.97 6.05
C ARG A 201 -0.15 -32.60 5.43
N GLU A 202 0.63 -32.26 4.40
CA GLU A 202 0.50 -31.00 3.69
C GLU A 202 -0.72 -31.04 2.76
N VAL A 203 -1.59 -30.05 2.92
CA VAL A 203 -2.82 -29.87 2.15
C VAL A 203 -2.74 -28.55 1.40
N TYR A 204 -2.96 -28.60 0.10
CA TYR A 204 -3.14 -27.43 -0.73
C TYR A 204 -4.60 -26.99 -0.71
N ILE A 205 -4.81 -25.68 -0.60
CA ILE A 205 -6.11 -25.03 -0.63
C ILE A 205 -6.04 -23.86 -1.61
N ARG A 206 -7.01 -23.78 -2.52
CA ARG A 206 -7.23 -22.60 -3.36
C ARG A 206 -8.55 -21.95 -3.03
N ILE A 207 -8.51 -20.64 -2.86
CA ILE A 207 -9.66 -19.81 -2.62
C ILE A 207 -9.63 -18.67 -3.65
N ASP A 208 -10.67 -18.56 -4.47
CA ASP A 208 -10.80 -17.45 -5.41
C ASP A 208 -11.48 -16.28 -4.68
N ILE A 209 -10.80 -15.15 -4.57
CA ILE A 209 -11.25 -13.94 -3.87
C ILE A 209 -11.60 -12.86 -4.90
N ASP A 210 -12.89 -12.52 -4.96
CA ASP A 210 -13.38 -11.37 -5.75
C ASP A 210 -12.81 -10.07 -5.21
N GLY A 211 -12.28 -9.21 -6.08
CA GLY A 211 -11.67 -7.93 -5.66
C GLY A 211 -10.33 -8.07 -4.95
N GLY A 212 -9.66 -9.21 -5.05
CA GLY A 212 -8.38 -9.48 -4.39
C GLY A 212 -7.13 -9.11 -5.22
N GLU A 213 -7.25 -8.28 -6.26
CA GLU A 213 -6.11 -7.94 -7.15
C GLU A 213 -4.93 -7.33 -6.38
N ASP A 214 -5.20 -6.56 -5.34
CA ASP A 214 -4.17 -5.94 -4.49
C ASP A 214 -3.40 -6.96 -3.63
N MET A 215 -3.87 -8.21 -3.56
CA MET A 215 -3.19 -9.31 -2.89
C MET A 215 -2.17 -10.01 -3.81
N ILE A 216 -2.30 -9.85 -5.13
CA ILE A 216 -1.46 -10.54 -6.11
C ILE A 216 0.02 -10.16 -5.93
N GLY A 217 0.88 -11.17 -5.88
CA GLY A 217 2.33 -11.01 -5.78
C GLY A 217 2.83 -10.51 -4.42
N LYS A 218 1.96 -10.28 -3.44
CA LYS A 218 2.37 -9.91 -2.09
C LYS A 218 3.07 -11.08 -1.41
N LYS A 219 4.17 -10.76 -0.72
CA LYS A 219 5.08 -11.75 -0.10
C LYS A 219 4.99 -11.80 1.43
N VAL A 220 3.99 -11.14 2.02
CA VAL A 220 3.84 -11.04 3.47
C VAL A 220 2.40 -11.36 3.87
N GLN A 221 2.22 -12.31 4.80
CA GLN A 221 0.90 -12.77 5.28
C GLN A 221 0.03 -11.64 5.81
N TYR A 222 0.61 -10.69 6.55
CA TYR A 222 -0.13 -9.55 7.10
C TYR A 222 -0.87 -8.74 6.02
N ILE A 223 -0.24 -8.56 4.85
CA ILE A 223 -0.84 -7.83 3.72
C ILE A 223 -2.04 -8.61 3.16
N LEU A 224 -1.93 -9.94 3.10
CA LEU A 224 -3.03 -10.79 2.64
C LEU A 224 -4.23 -10.64 3.57
N LYS A 225 -4.04 -10.76 4.89
CA LYS A 225 -5.13 -10.64 5.88
C LYS A 225 -5.82 -9.28 5.83
N ARG A 226 -5.05 -8.19 5.76
CA ARG A 226 -5.60 -6.83 5.69
C ARG A 226 -6.49 -6.60 4.47
N ASN A 227 -6.21 -7.30 3.37
CA ASN A 227 -6.89 -7.15 2.09
C ASN A 227 -7.94 -8.25 1.83
N LEU A 228 -8.21 -9.11 2.82
CA LEU A 228 -9.35 -10.03 2.74
C LEU A 228 -10.67 -9.22 2.73
N PRO A 229 -11.72 -9.74 2.07
CA PRO A 229 -13.03 -9.10 2.08
C PRO A 229 -13.55 -8.96 3.52
N GLN A 230 -13.92 -7.75 3.94
CA GLN A 230 -14.25 -7.46 5.35
C GLN A 230 -15.52 -8.16 5.85
N ASN A 231 -16.42 -8.57 4.94
CA ASN A 231 -17.64 -9.31 5.26
C ASN A 231 -17.97 -10.22 4.09
N GLY A 232 -18.01 -11.53 4.31
CA GLY A 232 -18.38 -12.47 3.27
C GLY A 232 -18.01 -13.90 3.57
N GLN A 233 -18.52 -14.76 2.70
CA GLN A 233 -18.09 -16.14 2.58
C GLN A 233 -17.49 -16.30 1.19
N VAL A 234 -16.30 -16.88 1.13
CA VAL A 234 -15.61 -17.13 -0.13
C VAL A 234 -15.68 -18.62 -0.44
N THR A 235 -15.71 -19.01 -1.71
CA THR A 235 -15.79 -20.42 -2.09
C THR A 235 -14.39 -21.02 -2.18
N VAL A 236 -14.17 -22.14 -1.51
CA VAL A 236 -12.98 -22.97 -1.69
C VAL A 236 -13.10 -23.66 -3.05
N LYS A 237 -12.14 -23.41 -3.95
CA LYS A 237 -12.22 -23.90 -5.33
C LYS A 237 -11.52 -25.23 -5.53
N GLU A 238 -10.36 -25.40 -4.90
CA GLU A 238 -9.58 -26.64 -4.98
C GLU A 238 -9.06 -26.99 -3.59
N LEU A 239 -9.04 -28.29 -3.30
CA LEU A 239 -8.56 -28.82 -2.04
C LEU A 239 -7.94 -30.21 -2.29
N ALA A 240 -6.67 -30.41 -1.96
CA ALA A 240 -6.02 -31.71 -2.13
C ALA A 240 -4.83 -31.93 -1.19
N CYS A 241 -4.63 -33.18 -0.80
CA CYS A 241 -3.38 -33.61 -0.18
C CYS A 241 -2.23 -33.54 -1.20
N LEU A 242 -1.10 -32.98 -0.78
CA LEU A 242 0.15 -33.02 -1.55
C LEU A 242 0.91 -34.31 -1.24
N LYS A 243 1.65 -34.83 -2.22
CA LYS A 243 2.56 -35.96 -2.02
C LYS A 243 3.63 -35.59 -0.99
N TYR A 244 3.94 -36.52 -0.10
CA TYR A 244 4.89 -36.30 1.02
C TYR A 244 6.22 -35.70 0.54
N LEU A 245 6.61 -34.56 1.14
CA LEU A 245 7.81 -33.77 0.84
C LEU A 245 7.95 -33.32 -0.62
N SER A 246 6.87 -33.33 -1.41
CA SER A 246 6.92 -32.80 -2.77
C SER A 246 6.92 -31.28 -2.75
N ILE A 247 7.87 -30.71 -3.48
CA ILE A 247 7.95 -29.27 -3.75
C ILE A 247 7.57 -28.94 -5.19
N SER A 248 7.16 -29.94 -5.98
CA SER A 248 6.77 -29.75 -7.38
C SER A 248 5.59 -28.80 -7.48
N GLY A 249 5.72 -27.74 -8.29
CA GLY A 249 4.68 -26.73 -8.46
C GLY A 249 4.66 -25.66 -7.37
N LEU A 250 5.51 -25.76 -6.33
CA LEU A 250 5.60 -24.77 -5.25
C LEU A 250 6.70 -23.73 -5.47
N GLU A 251 7.36 -23.69 -6.64
CA GLU A 251 8.57 -22.89 -6.87
C GLU A 251 8.31 -21.38 -6.78
N LYS A 252 7.06 -20.95 -7.04
CA LYS A 252 6.64 -19.55 -6.95
C LYS A 252 6.04 -19.18 -5.60
N PHE A 253 5.86 -20.13 -4.69
CA PHE A 253 5.26 -19.87 -3.39
C PHE A 253 6.25 -19.18 -2.48
N ASN A 254 5.72 -18.28 -1.66
CA ASN A 254 6.47 -17.76 -0.53
C ASN A 254 6.47 -18.82 0.55
N ARG A 255 7.67 -19.33 0.89
CA ARG A 255 7.86 -20.22 2.03
C ARG A 255 7.88 -19.40 3.31
N ILE A 256 7.06 -19.79 4.27
CA ILE A 256 7.12 -19.22 5.62
C ILE A 256 8.15 -20.03 6.39
N SER A 257 9.23 -19.36 6.79
CA SER A 257 10.19 -19.96 7.71
C SER A 257 9.57 -19.87 9.10
N GLY A 258 9.25 -21.03 9.69
CA GLY A 258 8.80 -21.08 11.09
C GLY A 258 9.81 -20.39 12.00
N VAL A 259 9.31 -19.59 12.93
CA VAL A 259 10.08 -19.10 14.09
C VAL A 259 10.33 -20.26 15.04
#